data_AF-A0A519LGM0-F1
#
_entry.id   AF-A0A519LGM0-F1
#
_cell.length_a   1.000
_cell.length_b   1.000
_cell.length_c   1.000
_cell.angle_alpha   90.00
_cell.angle_beta   90.00
_cell.angle_gamma   90.00
#
_symmetry.space_group_name_H-M   'P 1'
#
loop_
_entity.id
_entity.type
_entity.pdbx_description
1 polymer ?
#
loop_
_entity_poly.entity_id
_entity_poly.type
_entity_poly.pdbx_seq_one_letter_code
_entity_poly.pdbx_strand_id
1 'polypeptide(L)'
;MSILMQVSFYSEMGLLKFKDIVLILEEVRIVLRNIEYKIQHNPDFNFYVNDLVILSNNILFKNDYLSSFFIPFNMFGYMMTNDENTCNDTLIYFEHEIKNSKSLKTSGNRERKVFFNRMYQQIDDLMEKLRI
;
A
#
# COMPACT_ATOMS: atom_id res chain seq x y z
N MET A 1 0.04 3.85 -8.98
CA MET A 1 0.69 5.06 -8.45
C MET A 1 0.66 4.99 -6.93
N SER A 2 1.81 5.10 -6.24
CA SER A 2 1.83 5.01 -4.77
C SER A 2 1.05 6.18 -4.14
N ILE A 3 0.57 6.02 -2.90
CA ILE A 3 -0.17 7.07 -2.19
C ILE A 3 0.64 8.37 -2.06
N LEU A 4 1.95 8.27 -1.82
CA LEU A 4 2.83 9.44 -1.74
C LEU A 4 2.94 10.19 -3.08
N MET A 5 3.01 9.46 -4.20
CA MET A 5 2.98 10.07 -5.53
C MET A 5 1.63 10.74 -5.80
N GLN A 6 0.52 10.15 -5.37
CA GLN A 6 -0.80 10.76 -5.50
C GLN A 6 -0.87 12.06 -4.70
N VAL A 7 -0.45 12.06 -3.43
CA VAL A 7 -0.40 13.27 -2.61
C VAL A 7 0.44 14.37 -3.26
N SER A 8 1.63 14.06 -3.78
CA SER A 8 2.45 15.03 -4.52
C SER A 8 1.70 15.58 -5.74
N PHE A 9 1.12 14.71 -6.57
CA PHE A 9 0.41 15.08 -7.79
C PHE A 9 -0.80 16.00 -7.51
N TYR A 10 -1.66 15.62 -6.55
CA TYR A 10 -2.84 16.43 -6.22
C TYR A 10 -2.47 17.73 -5.49
N SER A 11 -1.35 17.76 -4.77
CA SER A 11 -0.77 19.01 -4.24
C SER A 11 -0.30 19.93 -5.35
N GLU A 12 0.43 19.41 -6.34
CA GLU A 12 0.94 20.16 -7.50
C GLU A 12 -0.20 20.76 -8.34
N MET A 13 -1.35 20.08 -8.41
CA MET A 13 -2.56 20.60 -9.06
C MET A 13 -3.32 21.64 -8.23
N GLY A 14 -2.91 21.94 -7.00
CA GLY A 14 -3.63 22.84 -6.09
C GLY A 14 -4.94 22.24 -5.54
N LEU A 15 -5.13 20.92 -5.65
CA LEU A 15 -6.34 20.21 -5.20
C LEU A 15 -6.26 19.76 -3.74
N LEU A 16 -5.07 19.79 -3.14
CA LEU A 16 -4.85 19.50 -1.72
C LEU A 16 -4.23 20.69 -1.01
N LYS A 17 -4.78 21.05 0.16
CA LYS A 17 -4.18 22.07 1.03
C LYS A 17 -3.14 21.41 1.92
N PHE A 18 -2.13 22.17 2.33
CA PHE A 18 -1.06 21.68 3.23
C PHE A 18 -1.59 20.99 4.49
N LYS A 19 -2.63 21.56 5.14
CA LYS A 19 -3.27 20.93 6.31
C LYS A 19 -3.81 19.52 6.02
N ASP A 20 -4.34 19.29 4.81
CA ASP A 20 -4.95 18.03 4.43
C ASP A 20 -3.85 17.03 4.06
N ILE A 21 -2.77 17.50 3.45
CA ILE A 21 -1.54 16.72 3.18
C ILE A 21 -0.95 16.20 4.49
N VAL A 22 -0.81 17.06 5.51
CA VAL A 22 -0.29 16.66 6.83
C VAL A 22 -1.14 15.54 7.42
N LEU A 23 -2.46 15.67 7.40
CA LEU A 23 -3.38 14.65 7.90
C LEU A 23 -3.23 13.33 7.14
N ILE A 24 -3.21 13.36 5.80
CA ILE A 24 -3.07 12.15 4.97
C ILE A 24 -1.74 11.44 5.27
N LEU A 25 -0.64 12.18 5.36
CA LEU A 25 0.68 11.60 5.59
C LEU A 25 0.83 11.00 6.99
N GLU A 26 0.20 11.59 8.01
CA GLU A 26 0.13 10.98 9.34
C GLU A 26 -0.70 9.70 9.35
N GLU A 27 -1.84 9.65 8.64
CA GLU A 27 -2.63 8.42 8.52
C GLU A 27 -1.84 7.30 7.82
N VAL A 28 -1.07 7.62 6.77
CA VAL A 28 -0.17 6.65 6.13
C VAL A 28 0.87 6.13 7.13
N ARG A 29 1.44 7.01 7.96
CA ARG A 29 2.39 6.62 9.01
C ARG A 29 1.73 5.69 10.04
N ILE A 30 0.50 5.97 10.45
CA ILE A 30 -0.26 5.12 11.38
C ILE A 30 -0.50 3.74 10.78
N VAL A 31 -0.91 3.65 9.51
CA VAL A 31 -1.08 2.37 8.80
C VAL A 31 0.22 1.58 8.79
N LEU A 32 1.36 2.21 8.46
CA LEU A 32 2.67 1.55 8.47
C LEU A 32 3.05 1.02 9.86
N ARG A 33 2.83 1.80 10.92
CA ARG A 33 3.07 1.36 12.30
C ARG A 33 2.21 0.14 12.67
N ASN A 34 0.94 0.15 12.26
CA ASN A 34 0.03 -0.96 12.48
C ASN A 34 0.47 -2.22 11.72
N ILE A 35 0.97 -2.08 10.50
CA ILE A 35 1.55 -3.19 9.73
C ILE A 35 2.81 -3.72 10.44
N GLU A 36 3.74 -2.85 10.84
CA GLU A 36 4.96 -3.24 11.58
C GLU A 36 4.61 -4.01 12.86
N TYR A 37 3.62 -3.53 13.62
CA TYR A 37 3.11 -4.19 14.81
C TYR A 37 2.51 -5.58 14.50
N LYS A 38 1.62 -5.67 13.49
CA LYS A 38 0.97 -6.94 13.12
C LYS A 38 1.98 -7.99 12.66
N ILE A 39 3.02 -7.62 11.92
CA ILE A 39 4.08 -8.56 11.49
C ILE A 39 4.77 -9.21 12.70
N GLN A 40 4.91 -8.49 13.80
CA GLN A 40 5.61 -8.98 15.00
C GLN A 40 4.69 -9.80 15.92
N HIS A 41 3.40 -9.47 15.97
CA HIS A 41 2.49 -9.99 17.01
C HIS A 41 1.38 -10.89 16.48
N ASN A 42 1.13 -10.92 15.16
CA ASN A 42 0.11 -11.76 14.56
C ASN A 42 0.75 -12.81 13.64
N PRO A 43 0.77 -14.11 14.05
CA PRO A 43 1.36 -15.17 13.24
C PRO A 43 0.60 -15.41 11.93
N ASP A 44 -0.66 -15.02 11.81
CA ASP A 44 -1.46 -15.20 10.58
C ASP A 44 -1.33 -14.01 9.62
N PHE A 45 -0.67 -12.93 10.04
CA PHE A 45 -0.46 -11.76 9.21
C PHE A 45 0.79 -11.92 8.34
N ASN A 46 0.59 -12.05 7.03
CA ASN A 46 1.68 -12.11 6.06
C ASN A 46 1.75 -10.79 5.28
N PHE A 47 2.96 -10.24 5.18
CA PHE A 47 3.22 -9.01 4.44
C PHE A 47 4.42 -9.22 3.51
N TYR A 48 4.23 -8.92 2.24
CA TYR A 48 5.17 -9.20 1.16
C TYR A 48 5.58 -7.88 0.49
N VAL A 49 6.85 -7.78 0.14
CA VAL A 49 7.45 -6.61 -0.51
C VAL A 49 8.17 -7.08 -1.76
N ASN A 50 7.89 -6.42 -2.88
CA ASN A 50 8.62 -6.58 -4.12
C ASN A 50 9.48 -5.33 -4.34
N ASP A 51 10.73 -5.51 -4.80
CA ASP A 51 11.62 -4.40 -5.17
C ASP A 51 11.22 -3.75 -6.51
N LEU A 52 10.44 -4.47 -7.33
CA LEU A 52 9.83 -3.91 -8.55
C LEU A 52 8.61 -3.07 -8.17
N VAL A 53 8.62 -1.80 -8.61
CA VAL A 53 7.49 -0.90 -8.38
C VAL A 53 6.33 -1.31 -9.28
N ILE A 54 5.41 -2.08 -8.71
CA ILE A 54 4.13 -2.36 -9.35
C ILE A 54 3.20 -1.20 -9.00
N LEU A 55 2.90 -0.36 -10.00
CA LEU A 55 2.07 0.83 -9.83
C LEU A 55 0.58 0.52 -9.67
N SER A 56 0.22 -0.61 -9.05
CA SER A 56 -1.17 -1.00 -8.80
C SER A 56 -1.51 -0.87 -7.31
N ASN A 57 -2.68 -0.29 -7.01
CA ASN A 57 -3.27 -0.31 -5.67
C ASN A 57 -4.54 -1.17 -5.68
N ASN A 58 -4.54 -2.23 -6.49
CA ASN A 58 -5.72 -3.05 -6.65
C ASN A 58 -5.96 -3.84 -5.36
N ILE A 59 -7.23 -4.02 -5.00
CA ILE A 59 -7.61 -4.82 -3.82
C ILE A 59 -8.44 -5.99 -4.30
N LEU A 60 -8.00 -7.21 -4.00
CA LEU A 60 -8.81 -8.40 -4.14
C LEU A 60 -9.25 -8.84 -2.75
N PHE A 61 -10.56 -8.84 -2.53
CA PHE A 61 -11.17 -9.44 -1.35
C PHE A 61 -11.76 -10.79 -1.76
N LYS A 62 -11.32 -11.88 -1.13
CA LYS A 62 -11.83 -13.23 -1.42
C LYS A 62 -12.06 -13.99 -0.12
N ASN A 63 -13.23 -14.63 -0.03
CA ASN A 63 -13.57 -15.63 0.97
C ASN A 63 -14.40 -16.74 0.30
N ASP A 64 -14.89 -17.70 1.09
CA ASP A 64 -15.65 -18.86 0.56
C ASP A 64 -16.97 -18.49 -0.14
N TYR A 65 -17.47 -17.27 0.05
CA TYR A 65 -18.78 -16.82 -0.42
C TYR A 65 -18.72 -15.66 -1.42
N LEU A 66 -17.66 -14.85 -1.37
CA LEU A 66 -17.52 -13.59 -2.09
C LEU A 66 -16.11 -13.43 -2.64
N SER A 67 -16.04 -13.02 -3.89
CA SER A 67 -14.83 -12.50 -4.51
C SER A 67 -15.14 -11.13 -5.11
N SER A 68 -14.41 -10.11 -4.69
CA SER A 68 -14.61 -8.73 -5.12
C SER A 68 -13.26 -8.10 -5.45
N PHE A 69 -13.16 -7.59 -6.67
CA PHE A 69 -11.97 -6.91 -7.17
C PHE A 69 -12.21 -5.41 -7.27
N PHE A 70 -11.32 -4.64 -6.66
CA PHE A 70 -11.36 -3.19 -6.62
C PHE A 70 -10.17 -2.62 -7.38
N ILE A 71 -10.47 -1.84 -8.41
CA ILE A 71 -9.51 -1.19 -9.30
C ILE A 71 -9.56 0.32 -9.03
N PRO A 72 -8.43 0.97 -8.71
CA PRO A 72 -8.41 2.40 -8.47
C PRO A 72 -8.85 3.16 -9.73
N PHE A 73 -9.81 4.07 -9.58
CA PHE A 73 -10.34 4.93 -10.64
C PHE A 73 -9.90 6.39 -10.49
N ASN A 74 -9.73 6.85 -9.24
CA ASN A 74 -9.14 8.16 -8.91
C ASN A 74 -8.46 8.08 -7.53
N MET A 75 -8.03 9.20 -6.95
CA MET A 75 -7.30 9.23 -5.66
C MET A 75 -7.96 8.42 -4.53
N PHE A 76 -9.29 8.51 -4.43
CA PHE A 76 -10.06 7.94 -3.32
C PHE A 76 -11.14 6.95 -3.77
N GLY A 77 -11.30 6.78 -5.08
CA GLY A 77 -12.38 6.01 -5.69
C GLY A 77 -11.87 4.72 -6.33
N TYR A 78 -12.64 3.65 -6.13
CA TYR A 78 -12.43 2.36 -6.75
C TYR A 78 -13.63 1.97 -7.60
N MET A 79 -13.37 1.43 -8.78
CA MET A 79 -14.35 0.59 -9.49
C MET A 79 -14.32 -0.80 -8.89
N MET A 80 -15.49 -1.42 -8.75
CA MET A 80 -15.64 -2.75 -8.17
C MET A 80 -16.27 -3.70 -9.19
N THR A 81 -15.76 -4.94 -9.24
CA THR A 81 -16.40 -6.05 -9.95
C THR A 81 -16.42 -7.31 -9.10
N ASN A 82 -17.47 -8.10 -9.27
CA ASN A 82 -17.61 -9.45 -8.70
C ASN A 82 -17.59 -10.52 -9.81
N ASP A 83 -17.20 -10.14 -11.03
CA ASP A 83 -17.05 -11.09 -12.13
C ASP A 83 -16.05 -12.18 -11.74
N GLU A 84 -16.50 -13.43 -11.79
CA GLU A 84 -15.76 -14.57 -11.27
C GLU A 84 -14.46 -14.81 -12.04
N ASN A 85 -14.50 -14.70 -13.37
CA ASN A 85 -13.32 -14.87 -14.23
C ASN A 85 -12.26 -13.81 -13.91
N THR A 86 -12.68 -12.54 -13.86
CA THR A 86 -11.79 -11.42 -13.52
C THR A 86 -11.17 -11.60 -12.13
N CYS A 87 -11.96 -12.04 -11.14
CA CYS A 87 -11.45 -12.29 -9.80
C CYS A 87 -10.47 -13.46 -9.74
N ASN A 88 -10.72 -14.53 -10.48
CA ASN A 88 -9.84 -15.70 -10.52
C ASN A 88 -8.53 -15.38 -11.24
N ASP A 89 -8.57 -14.68 -12.37
CA ASP A 89 -7.39 -14.22 -13.09
C ASP A 89 -6.54 -13.30 -12.19
N THR A 90 -7.19 -12.39 -11.47
CA THR A 90 -6.52 -11.50 -10.50
C THR A 90 -5.89 -12.29 -9.35
N LEU A 91 -6.58 -13.32 -8.83
CA LEU A 91 -6.03 -14.16 -7.78
C LEU A 91 -4.74 -14.85 -8.24
N ILE A 92 -4.77 -15.47 -9.42
CA ILE A 92 -3.60 -16.13 -10.01
C ILE A 92 -2.46 -15.13 -10.14
N TYR A 93 -2.75 -13.92 -10.64
CA TYR A 93 -1.78 -12.84 -10.72
C TYR A 93 -1.17 -12.49 -9.35
N PHE A 94 -1.99 -12.30 -8.31
CA PHE A 94 -1.51 -12.00 -6.95
C PHE A 94 -0.69 -13.14 -6.33
N GLU A 95 -1.05 -14.39 -6.57
CA GLU A 95 -0.26 -15.54 -6.12
C GLU A 95 1.13 -15.57 -6.76
N HIS A 96 1.21 -15.26 -8.06
CA HIS A 96 2.49 -15.11 -8.75
C HIS A 96 3.32 -13.95 -8.18
N GLU A 97 2.70 -12.81 -7.90
CA GLU A 97 3.38 -11.66 -7.28
C GLU A 97 3.92 -11.97 -5.88
N ILE A 98 3.10 -12.63 -5.05
CA ILE A 98 3.50 -13.05 -3.70
C ILE A 98 4.68 -14.02 -3.77
N LYS A 99 4.67 -14.98 -4.70
CA LYS A 99 5.76 -15.95 -4.89
C LYS A 99 7.09 -15.28 -5.26
N ASN A 100 7.04 -14.17 -6.00
CA ASN A 100 8.21 -13.39 -6.40
C ASN A 100 8.59 -12.28 -5.42
N SER A 101 7.87 -12.17 -4.30
CA SER A 101 8.08 -11.13 -3.29
C SER A 101 8.82 -11.63 -2.06
N LYS A 102 9.51 -10.72 -1.37
CA LYS A 102 10.14 -10.99 -0.08
C LYS A 102 9.10 -10.89 1.04
N SER A 103 8.97 -11.94 1.84
CA SER A 103 8.13 -11.90 3.04
C SER A 103 8.84 -11.17 4.19
N LEU A 104 8.27 -10.07 4.68
CA LEU A 104 8.82 -9.36 5.84
C LEU A 104 8.63 -10.14 7.15
N LYS A 105 7.63 -11.01 7.22
CA LYS A 105 7.39 -11.88 8.38
C LYS A 105 8.57 -12.83 8.62
N THR A 106 9.07 -13.47 7.57
CA THR A 106 10.21 -14.40 7.66
C THR A 106 11.57 -13.72 7.50
N SER A 107 11.59 -12.42 7.15
CA SER A 107 12.83 -11.62 7.06
C SER A 107 13.47 -11.37 8.43
N GLY A 108 14.78 -11.13 8.44
CA GLY A 108 15.51 -10.80 9.66
C GLY A 108 15.09 -9.45 10.26
N ASN A 109 15.25 -9.28 11.59
CA ASN A 109 14.92 -8.04 12.31
C ASN A 109 15.53 -6.79 11.68
N ARG A 110 16.81 -6.87 11.28
CA ARG A 110 17.52 -5.77 10.63
C ARG A 110 16.87 -5.36 9.31
N GLU A 111 16.53 -6.34 8.47
CA GLU A 111 15.96 -6.09 7.15
C GLU A 111 14.56 -5.45 7.26
N ARG A 112 13.73 -5.97 8.16
CA ARG A 112 12.43 -5.35 8.49
C ARG A 112 12.60 -3.90 8.92
N LYS A 113 13.54 -3.62 9.83
CA LYS A 113 13.76 -2.27 10.34
C LYS A 113 14.22 -1.32 9.24
N VAL A 114 15.13 -1.77 8.36
CA VAL A 114 15.58 -1.00 7.19
C VAL A 114 14.42 -0.68 6.26
N PHE A 115 13.53 -1.64 6.00
CA PHE A 115 12.33 -1.42 5.18
C PHE A 115 11.43 -0.32 5.78
N PHE A 116 10.99 -0.48 7.04
CA PHE A 116 10.07 0.49 7.65
C PHE A 116 10.69 1.87 7.81
N ASN A 117 11.97 1.95 8.18
CA ASN A 117 12.68 3.23 8.24
C ASN A 117 12.73 3.93 6.88
N ARG A 118 12.94 3.19 5.78
CA ARG A 118 12.87 3.75 4.43
C ARG A 118 11.49 4.30 4.12
N MET A 119 10.42 3.58 4.49
CA MET A 119 9.05 4.04 4.28
C MET A 119 8.74 5.31 5.09
N TYR A 120 9.18 5.37 6.36
CA TYR A 120 9.01 6.57 7.18
C TYR A 120 9.79 7.76 6.61
N GLN A 121 11.02 7.54 6.15
CA GLN A 121 11.83 8.59 5.51
C GLN A 121 11.14 9.16 4.27
N GLN A 122 10.51 8.32 3.43
CA GLN A 122 9.78 8.81 2.26
C GLN A 122 8.59 9.71 2.62
N ILE A 123 7.93 9.46 3.76
CA ILE A 123 6.87 10.32 4.28
C ILE A 123 7.44 11.65 4.75
N ASP A 124 8.54 11.61 5.51
CA ASP A 124 9.24 12.80 6.02
C ASP A 124 9.76 13.67 4.87
N ASP A 125 10.39 13.07 3.87
CA ASP A 125 10.91 13.74 2.69
C ASP A 125 9.80 14.45 1.91
N LEU A 126 8.63 13.80 1.75
CA LEU A 126 7.49 14.41 1.07
C LEU A 126 6.88 15.55 1.89
N MET A 127 6.80 15.40 3.21
CA MET A 127 6.30 16.43 4.12
C MET A 127 7.16 17.70 4.03
N GLU A 128 8.48 17.55 4.10
CA GLU A 128 9.42 18.67 3.99
C GLU A 128 9.39 19.30 2.60
N LYS A 129 9.33 18.49 1.53
CA LYS A 129 9.20 19.00 0.14
C LYS A 129 7.98 19.91 -0.03
N LEU A 130 6.83 19.54 0.56
CA LEU A 130 5.55 20.25 0.37
C LEU A 130 5.31 21.38 1.38
N ARG A 131 6.22 21.57 2.35
CA ARG A 131 6.17 22.66 3.33
C ARG A 131 6.65 24.01 2.76
N ILE A 132 7.32 23.97 1.61
CA ILE A 132 7.92 25.12 0.90
C ILE A 132 6.88 25.73 -0.03
#